data_AF-A0AAW4KU48-F1
#
_entry.id   AF-A0AAW4KU48-F1
#
_cell.length_a   1.000
_cell.length_b   1.000
_cell.length_c   1.000
_cell.angle_alpha   90.00
_cell.angle_beta   90.00
_cell.angle_gamma   90.00
#
_symmetry.space_group_name_H-M   'P 1'
#
loop_
_entity.id
_entity.type
_entity.pdbx_description
1 polymer ?
#
loop_
_entity_poly.entity_id
_entity_poly.type
_entity_poly.pdbx_seq_one_letter_code
_entity_poly.pdbx_strand_id
1 'polypeptide(L)'
;TLYSCLFYLALPLVALRLWLRARKAPAYAKRVGERFSYGLPVMRPGGIWVHAVSVGESIAAAPMIRGLMARYPQLPITVTCMTPTGSERIQAL
;
A
#
# COMPACT_ATOMS: atom_id res chain seq x y z
N THR A 1 -12.32 12.85 -24.90
CA THR A 1 -12.05 11.80 -25.92
C THR A 1 -10.55 11.63 -26.17
N LEU A 2 -9.82 12.64 -26.67
CA LEU A 2 -8.36 12.53 -26.91
C LEU A 2 -7.56 12.22 -25.63
N TYR A 3 -7.87 12.91 -24.53
CA TYR A 3 -7.27 12.65 -23.21
C TYR A 3 -7.43 11.19 -22.77
N SER A 4 -8.64 10.63 -22.93
CA SER A 4 -8.94 9.24 -22.58
C SER A 4 -8.17 8.26 -23.47
N CYS A 5 -8.08 8.50 -24.77
CA CYS A 5 -7.30 7.66 -25.70
C CYS A 5 -5.80 7.67 -25.35
N LEU A 6 -5.23 8.84 -25.07
CA LEU A 6 -3.83 8.96 -24.62
C LEU A 6 -3.59 8.21 -23.30
N PHE A 7 -4.54 8.29 -22.37
CA PHE A 7 -4.48 7.56 -21.11
C PHE A 7 -4.51 6.03 -21.31
N TYR A 8 -5.39 5.52 -22.18
CA TYR A 8 -5.45 4.10 -22.53
C TYR A 8 -4.21 3.60 -23.28
N LEU A 9 -3.59 4.43 -24.12
CA LEU A 9 -2.30 4.12 -24.77
C LEU A 9 -1.12 4.14 -23.80
N ALA A 10 -1.20 4.95 -22.73
CA ALA A 10 -0.16 4.99 -21.69
C ALA A 10 -0.25 3.81 -20.70
N LEU A 11 -1.44 3.22 -20.51
CA LEU A 11 -1.66 2.05 -19.65
C LEU A 11 -0.71 0.85 -19.90
N PRO A 12 -0.50 0.37 -21.14
CA PRO A 12 0.45 -0.72 -21.41
C PRO A 12 1.89 -0.34 -21.07
N LEU A 13 2.28 0.94 -21.23
CA LEU A 13 3.62 1.42 -20.82
C LEU A 13 3.79 1.40 -19.29
N VAL A 14 2.74 1.79 -18.55
CA VAL A 14 2.72 1.72 -17.08
C VAL A 14 2.81 0.26 -16.61
N ALA A 15 2.06 -0.64 -17.24
CA ALA A 15 2.10 -2.07 -16.94
C ALA A 15 3.50 -2.67 -17.22
N LEU A 16 4.10 -2.34 -18.36
CA LEU A 16 5.46 -2.75 -18.71
C LEU A 16 6.49 -2.25 -17.70
N ARG A 17 6.40 -0.98 -17.28
CA ARG A 17 7.28 -0.39 -16.26
C ARG A 17 7.13 -1.12 -14.92
N LEU A 18 5.90 -1.40 -14.49
CA LEU A 18 5.63 -2.14 -13.26
C LEU A 18 6.20 -3.57 -13.34
N TRP A 19 6.06 -4.24 -14.48
CA TRP A 19 6.61 -5.57 -14.72
C TRP A 19 8.15 -5.60 -14.72
N LEU A 20 8.80 -4.64 -15.38
CA LEU A 20 10.26 -4.48 -15.34
C LEU A 20 10.77 -4.24 -13.90
N ARG A 21 10.02 -3.45 -13.12
CA ARG A 21 10.34 -3.21 -11.71
C ARG A 21 10.11 -4.44 -10.83
N ALA A 22 9.04 -5.19 -11.10
CA ALA A 22 8.74 -6.47 -10.43
C ALA A 22 9.82 -7.54 -10.71
N ARG A 23 10.39 -7.55 -11.93
CA ARG A 23 11.53 -8.42 -12.27
C ARG A 23 12.81 -8.09 -11.49
N LYS A 24 13.07 -6.80 -11.23
CA LYS A 24 14.25 -6.36 -10.45
C LYS A 24 14.07 -6.52 -8.94
N ALA A 25 12.82 -6.57 -8.46
CA ALA A 25 12.49 -6.69 -7.04
C ALA A 25 11.37 -7.74 -6.86
N PRO A 26 11.67 -9.02 -6.66
CA PRO A 26 10.66 -10.09 -6.55
C PRO A 26 9.67 -9.88 -5.38
N ALA A 27 10.09 -9.22 -4.29
CA ALA A 27 9.19 -8.79 -3.22
C ALA A 27 8.14 -7.75 -3.69
N TYR A 28 8.49 -6.93 -4.68
CA TYR A 28 7.58 -5.99 -5.33
C TYR A 28 6.53 -6.73 -6.17
N ALA A 29 6.92 -7.82 -6.85
CA ALA A 29 6.03 -8.63 -7.68
C ALA A 29 4.86 -9.24 -6.88
N LYS A 30 5.12 -9.72 -5.65
CA LYS A 30 4.12 -10.33 -4.77
C LYS A 30 2.98 -9.39 -4.37
N ARG A 31 3.22 -8.07 -4.41
CA ARG A 31 2.27 -7.04 -3.94
C ARG A 31 1.71 -6.17 -5.06
N VAL A 32 1.98 -6.50 -6.32
CA VAL A 32 1.37 -5.80 -7.47
C VAL A 32 -0.15 -5.98 -7.45
N GLY A 33 -0.65 -7.15 -7.05
CA GLY A 33 -2.09 -7.43 -6.92
C GLY A 33 -2.83 -6.44 -6.03
N GLU A 34 -2.21 -6.04 -4.90
CA GLU A 34 -2.79 -5.07 -3.96
C GLU A 34 -3.07 -3.71 -4.63
N ARG A 35 -2.24 -3.30 -5.62
CA ARG A 35 -2.44 -2.04 -6.37
C ARG A 35 -3.70 -2.07 -7.25
N PHE A 36 -4.14 -3.27 -7.62
CA PHE A 36 -5.36 -3.51 -8.39
C PHE A 36 -6.50 -4.03 -7.51
N SER A 37 -6.41 -3.83 -6.19
CA SER A 37 -7.38 -4.34 -5.19
C SER A 37 -7.53 -5.86 -5.18
N TYR A 38 -6.54 -6.60 -5.71
CA TYR A 38 -6.56 -8.05 -5.77
C TYR A 38 -5.82 -8.64 -4.57
N GLY A 39 -6.46 -9.56 -3.84
CA GLY A 39 -5.87 -10.25 -2.69
C GLY A 39 -5.75 -9.41 -1.42
N LEU A 40 -6.50 -8.30 -1.31
CA LEU A 40 -6.53 -7.49 -0.09
C LEU A 40 -7.29 -8.22 1.04
N PRO A 41 -6.81 -8.12 2.29
CA PRO A 41 -7.57 -8.61 3.44
C PRO A 41 -8.88 -7.82 3.61
N VAL A 42 -9.90 -8.45 4.18
CA VAL A 42 -11.20 -7.82 4.43
C VAL A 42 -11.01 -6.62 5.37
N MET A 43 -11.29 -5.41 4.86
CA MET A 43 -11.29 -4.20 5.68
C MET A 43 -12.55 -4.18 6.56
N ARG A 44 -12.35 -4.07 7.87
CA ARG A 44 -13.46 -3.93 8.81
C ARG A 44 -13.95 -2.46 8.82
N PRO A 45 -15.26 -2.21 8.65
CA PRO A 45 -15.81 -0.85 8.66
C PRO A 45 -15.74 -0.22 10.06
N GLY A 46 -15.83 1.12 10.11
CA GLY A 46 -15.84 1.89 11.37
C GLY A 46 -14.45 2.04 12.02
N GLY A 47 -13.38 1.77 11.27
CA GLY A 47 -12.00 1.79 11.76
C GLY A 47 -11.21 3.05 11.47
N ILE A 48 -9.96 3.04 11.90
CA ILE A 48 -8.97 4.08 11.60
C ILE A 48 -8.11 3.59 10.42
N TRP A 49 -8.06 4.38 9.35
CA TRP A 49 -7.20 4.09 8.20
C TRP A 49 -5.98 5.00 8.19
N VAL A 50 -4.79 4.41 8.19
CA VAL A 50 -3.50 5.12 8.11
C VAL A 50 -2.83 4.77 6.79
N HIS A 51 -2.51 5.79 5.99
CA HIS A 51 -1.80 5.63 4.73
C HIS A 51 -0.43 6.30 4.79
N ALA A 52 0.63 5.53 4.54
CA ALA A 52 2.01 6.02 4.46
C ALA A 52 2.59 5.76 3.07
N VAL A 53 2.89 6.82 2.32
CA VAL A 53 3.38 6.73 0.94
C VAL A 53 4.88 6.47 0.86
N SER A 54 5.63 6.72 1.94
CA SER A 54 7.07 6.48 1.99
C SER A 54 7.53 5.58 3.14
N VAL A 55 8.76 5.08 3.04
CA VAL A 55 9.41 4.29 4.12
C VAL A 55 9.59 5.17 5.37
N GLY A 56 10.04 6.41 5.21
CA GLY A 56 10.24 7.35 6.32
C GLY A 56 8.93 7.67 7.04
N GLU A 57 7.84 7.87 6.30
CA GLU A 57 6.51 8.06 6.86
C GLU A 57 6.01 6.81 7.60
N SER A 58 6.25 5.62 7.04
CA SER A 58 5.88 4.36 7.70
C SER A 58 6.59 4.19 9.05
N ILE A 59 7.86 4.61 9.12
CA ILE A 59 8.66 4.59 10.36
C ILE A 59 8.15 5.64 11.34
N ALA A 60 7.93 6.88 10.89
CA ALA A 60 7.44 7.96 11.73
C ALA A 60 6.02 7.72 12.26
N ALA A 61 5.18 7.02 11.48
CA ALA A 61 3.81 6.69 11.86
C ALA A 61 3.74 5.54 12.88
N ALA A 62 4.76 4.69 13.01
CA ALA A 62 4.77 3.55 13.93
C ALA A 62 4.41 3.90 15.40
N PRO A 63 5.05 4.87 16.07
CA PRO A 63 4.69 5.26 17.44
C PRO A 63 3.26 5.81 17.54
N MET A 64 2.80 6.57 16.53
CA MET A 64 1.44 7.07 16.46
C MET A 64 0.43 5.92 16.34
N ILE A 65 0.68 4.93 15.47
CA ILE A 65 -0.17 3.75 15.29
C ILE A 65 -0.27 2.96 16.60
N ARG A 66 0.84 2.75 17.32
CA ARG A 66 0.84 2.10 18.64
C ARG A 66 0.00 2.87 19.66
N GLY A 67 0.10 4.20 19.68
CA GLY A 67 -0.74 5.05 20.52
C GLY A 67 -2.23 4.92 20.18
N LEU A 68 -2.58 4.83 18.89
CA LEU A 68 -3.95 4.61 18.44
C LEU A 68 -4.49 3.23 18.85
N MET A 69 -3.67 2.18 18.73
CA MET A 69 -4.03 0.82 19.17
C MET A 69 -4.29 0.78 20.69
N ALA A 70 -3.48 1.48 21.48
CA ALA A 70 -3.67 1.56 22.92
C ALA A 70 -4.90 2.39 23.31
N ARG A 71 -5.19 3.47 22.58
CA ARG A 71 -6.31 4.38 22.88
C ARG A 71 -7.66 3.84 22.43
N TYR A 72 -7.68 3.08 21.33
CA TYR A 72 -8.89 2.57 20.69
C TYR A 72 -8.79 1.05 20.42
N PRO A 73 -8.67 0.20 21.46
CA PRO A 73 -8.49 -1.25 21.30
C PRO A 73 -9.66 -1.93 20.57
N GLN A 74 -10.84 -1.32 20.60
CA GLN A 74 -12.06 -1.80 19.94
C GLN A 74 -12.18 -1.39 18.46
N LEU A 75 -11.40 -0.41 17.99
CA LEU A 75 -11.49 0.06 16.60
C LEU A 75 -10.52 -0.73 15.71
N PRO A 76 -10.97 -1.23 14.55
CA PRO A 76 -10.06 -1.84 13.59
C PRO A 76 -9.13 -0.77 13.02
N ILE A 77 -7.81 -1.01 13.06
CA ILE A 77 -6.82 -0.12 12.47
C ILE A 77 -6.25 -0.78 11.22
N THR A 78 -6.43 -0.13 10.07
CA THR A 78 -5.88 -0.59 8.79
C THR A 78 -4.75 0.33 8.39
N VAL A 79 -3.57 -0.24 8.11
CA VAL A 79 -2.40 0.52 7.66
C VAL A 79 -2.08 0.11 6.22
N THR A 80 -1.95 1.09 5.34
CA THR A 80 -1.60 0.87 3.93
C THR A 80 -0.30 1.59 3.61
N CYS A 81 0.57 0.95 2.84
CA CYS A 81 1.83 1.54 2.43
C CYS A 81 2.21 1.18 0.99
N MET A 82 2.92 2.09 0.33
CA MET A 82 3.35 1.93 -1.07
C MET A 82 4.61 1.06 -1.24
N THR A 83 5.44 0.98 -0.20
CA THR A 83 6.77 0.36 -0.27
C THR A 83 6.80 -0.98 0.49
N PRO A 84 7.45 -2.03 -0.06
CA PRO A 84 7.57 -3.31 0.61
C PRO A 84 8.28 -3.20 1.97
N THR A 85 9.34 -2.40 2.06
CA THR A 85 10.11 -2.15 3.29
C THR A 85 9.27 -1.51 4.41
N GLY A 86 8.36 -0.60 4.04
CA GLY A 86 7.40 -0.02 5.00
C GLY A 86 6.43 -1.07 5.55
N SER A 87 5.99 -2.01 4.71
CA SER A 87 5.07 -3.08 5.13
C SER A 87 5.71 -4.09 6.06
N GLU A 88 6.95 -4.49 5.80
CA GLU A 88 7.70 -5.38 6.69
C GLU A 88 7.83 -4.74 8.09
N ARG A 89 8.05 -3.43 8.14
CA ARG A 89 8.15 -2.71 9.42
C ARG A 89 6.81 -2.60 10.14
N ILE A 90 5.72 -2.37 9.39
CA ILE A 90 4.36 -2.31 9.95
C ILE A 90 3.89 -3.67 10.46
N GLN A 91 4.24 -4.78 9.77
CA GLN A 91 3.91 -6.13 10.24
C GLN A 91 4.67 -6.54 11.51
N ALA A 92 5.77 -5.86 11.84
CA ALA A 92 6.55 -6.09 13.05
C ALA A 92 6.07 -5.22 14.25
N LEU A 93 5.00 -4.43 14.10
CA LEU A 93 4.40 -3.63 15.17
C LEU A 93 3.39 -4.43 15.99
#